data_AF-A0A3M6VFF0-F1
#
_entry.id   AF-A0A3M6VFF0-F1
#
_cell.length_a   1.000
_cell.length_b   1.000
_cell.length_c   1.000
_cell.angle_alpha   90.00
_cell.angle_beta   90.00
_cell.angle_gamma   90.00
#
_symmetry.space_group_name_H-M   'P 1'
#
loop_
_entity.id
_entity.type
_entity.pdbx_description
1 polymer ?
#
loop_
_entity_poly.entity_id
_entity_poly.type
_entity_poly.pdbx_seq_one_letter_code
_entity_poly.pdbx_strand_id
1 'polypeptide(L)'
;MTPEQAANETMNPFDVTKVWSHSKYPLIEVGRLVLNRNPSNYFAEIEQLAFSPSNMVPGIEPSPDKMLQGRLFSYPDAHRYRLGTNYNQIPVNRPLQVPQTYQRDGFMAINGNMNDTPNYFPNSKNGPPENTTLRYRAYQGNHSMVNKYSTHDDDNYSQVGEFYRKILDDAAREHLTDNIAASLVNASQPVQARAIANFTECDPHYGRRVQEKVDALASQKHHATPDPLPAPASLNPPREPYTPAPPSDDVAPPL
;
A
#
# COMPACT_ATOMS: atom_id res chain seq x y z
N MET A 1 7.69 -9.80 -19.21
CA MET A 1 7.65 -11.26 -18.96
C MET A 1 6.47 -11.84 -19.71
N THR A 2 6.68 -12.82 -20.60
CA THR A 2 5.60 -13.58 -21.25
C THR A 2 5.12 -14.73 -20.34
N PRO A 3 3.95 -15.35 -20.61
CA PRO A 3 3.49 -16.51 -19.86
C PRO A 3 4.50 -17.68 -19.87
N GLU A 4 5.17 -17.91 -20.99
CA GLU A 4 6.19 -18.95 -21.13
C GLU A 4 7.43 -18.63 -20.29
N GLN A 5 7.84 -17.36 -20.24
CA GLN A 5 8.94 -16.93 -19.37
C GLN A 5 8.58 -17.10 -17.89
N ALA A 6 7.35 -16.77 -17.50
CA ALA A 6 6.86 -16.95 -16.14
C ALA A 6 6.85 -18.44 -15.72
N ALA A 7 6.47 -19.34 -16.62
CA ALA A 7 6.47 -20.78 -16.37
C ALA A 7 7.87 -21.39 -16.23
N ASN A 8 8.89 -20.74 -16.79
CA ASN A 8 10.29 -21.18 -16.75
C ASN A 8 11.15 -20.36 -15.76
N GLU A 9 10.54 -19.52 -14.93
CA GLU A 9 11.26 -18.76 -13.92
C GLU A 9 11.65 -19.66 -12.74
N THR A 10 12.84 -19.44 -12.17
CA THR A 10 13.33 -20.26 -11.05
C THR A 10 12.70 -19.86 -9.72
N MET A 11 12.26 -18.61 -9.62
CA MET A 11 11.52 -18.07 -8.47
C MET A 11 10.08 -17.83 -8.89
N ASN A 12 9.15 -17.91 -7.94
CA ASN A 12 7.75 -17.57 -8.19
C ASN A 12 7.65 -16.12 -8.69
N PRO A 13 7.25 -15.88 -9.96
CA PRO A 13 7.21 -14.53 -10.53
C PRO A 13 6.07 -13.68 -9.94
N PHE A 14 5.20 -14.27 -9.13
CA PHE A 14 4.07 -13.63 -8.47
C PHE A 14 4.25 -13.50 -6.95
N ASP A 15 5.45 -13.76 -6.44
CA ASP A 15 5.81 -13.49 -5.05
C ASP A 15 6.22 -12.01 -4.90
N VAL A 16 5.42 -11.26 -4.14
CA VAL A 16 5.63 -9.82 -3.90
C VAL A 16 6.96 -9.50 -3.17
N THR A 17 7.59 -10.50 -2.56
CA THR A 17 8.90 -10.34 -1.90
C THR A 17 10.07 -10.44 -2.88
N LYS A 18 9.80 -10.73 -4.17
CA LYS A 18 10.81 -10.87 -5.22
C LYS A 18 10.75 -9.73 -6.21
N VAL A 19 11.92 -9.38 -6.74
CA VAL A 19 12.07 -8.50 -7.90
C VAL A 19 12.40 -9.31 -9.15
N TRP A 20 11.94 -8.81 -10.30
CA TRP A 20 12.38 -9.31 -11.60
C TRP A 20 13.68 -8.61 -11.99
N SER A 21 14.74 -9.37 -12.23
CA SER A 21 16.04 -8.79 -12.58
C SER A 21 15.96 -7.97 -13.86
N HIS A 22 16.43 -6.72 -13.83
CA HIS A 22 16.46 -5.83 -14.99
C HIS A 22 17.37 -6.34 -16.12
N SER A 23 18.35 -7.20 -15.84
CA SER A 23 19.17 -7.82 -16.89
C SER A 23 18.39 -8.84 -17.72
N LYS A 24 17.39 -9.49 -17.11
CA LYS A 24 16.51 -10.47 -17.78
C LYS A 24 15.24 -9.81 -18.33
N TYR A 25 14.73 -8.83 -17.60
CA TYR A 25 13.50 -8.10 -17.91
C TYR A 25 13.78 -6.59 -17.88
N PRO A 26 14.39 -6.04 -18.95
CA PRO A 26 14.72 -4.63 -19.02
C PRO A 26 13.46 -3.76 -18.94
N LEU A 27 13.62 -2.59 -18.32
CA LEU A 27 12.56 -1.59 -18.24
C LEU A 27 12.16 -1.11 -19.63
N ILE A 28 10.85 -0.97 -19.86
CA ILE A 28 10.28 -0.41 -21.08
C ILE A 28 9.61 0.90 -20.70
N GLU A 29 10.06 2.00 -21.29
CA GLU A 29 9.47 3.31 -21.03
C GLU A 29 8.04 3.37 -21.60
N VAL A 30 7.10 3.88 -20.78
CA VAL A 30 5.69 4.04 -21.15
C VAL A 30 5.30 5.53 -21.22
N GLY A 31 5.76 6.34 -20.27
CA GLY A 31 5.44 7.76 -20.20
C GLY A 31 5.83 8.39 -18.85
N ARG A 32 5.31 9.58 -18.55
CA ARG A 32 5.58 10.32 -17.30
C ARG A 32 4.29 10.72 -16.57
N LEU A 33 4.34 10.71 -15.24
CA LEU A 33 3.31 11.32 -14.37
C LEU A 33 3.83 12.66 -13.83
N VAL A 34 2.99 13.70 -13.87
CA VAL A 34 3.32 15.04 -13.36
C VAL A 34 2.26 15.49 -12.37
N LEU A 35 2.68 15.83 -11.16
CA LEU A 35 1.83 16.44 -10.13
C LEU A 35 1.97 17.96 -10.24
N ASN A 36 0.94 18.65 -10.74
CA ASN A 36 0.99 20.07 -11.07
C ASN A 36 -0.09 20.93 -10.38
N ARG A 37 -0.82 20.37 -9.41
CA ARG A 37 -1.88 21.06 -8.70
C ARG A 37 -2.01 20.53 -7.27
N ASN A 38 -2.06 21.43 -6.30
CA ASN A 38 -2.41 21.10 -4.92
C ASN A 38 -3.95 20.98 -4.77
N PRO A 39 -4.43 20.19 -3.80
CA PRO A 39 -5.85 20.16 -3.45
C PRO A 39 -6.34 21.53 -2.97
N SER A 40 -7.56 21.91 -3.33
CA SER A 40 -8.23 23.10 -2.77
C SER A 40 -8.84 22.83 -1.41
N ASN A 41 -9.28 21.59 -1.15
CA ASN A 41 -9.76 21.15 0.16
C ASN A 41 -9.18 19.76 0.49
N TYR A 42 -8.32 19.71 1.50
CA TYR A 42 -7.65 18.47 1.92
C TYR A 42 -8.64 17.36 2.29
N PHE A 43 -9.67 17.66 3.07
CA PHE A 43 -10.61 16.64 3.52
C PHE A 43 -11.43 16.07 2.34
N ALA A 44 -11.90 16.94 1.44
CA ALA A 44 -12.70 16.55 0.28
C ALA A 44 -11.91 15.78 -0.77
N GLU A 45 -10.64 16.14 -1.00
CA GLU A 45 -9.84 15.62 -2.12
C GLU A 45 -8.77 14.61 -1.69
N ILE A 46 -8.33 14.61 -0.43
CA ILE A 46 -7.28 13.70 0.07
C ILE A 46 -7.85 12.72 1.08
N GLU A 47 -8.48 13.19 2.16
CA GLU A 47 -8.98 12.28 3.22
C GLU A 47 -10.06 11.32 2.68
N GLN A 48 -10.91 11.82 1.78
CA GLN A 48 -11.96 11.02 1.14
C GLN A 48 -11.51 10.30 -0.13
N LEU A 49 -10.23 10.39 -0.51
CA LEU A 49 -9.71 9.69 -1.68
C LEU A 49 -9.72 8.17 -1.46
N ALA A 50 -10.06 7.43 -2.52
CA ALA A 50 -10.25 5.99 -2.47
C ALA A 50 -9.59 5.30 -3.69
N PHE A 51 -8.44 4.65 -3.47
CA PHE A 51 -7.77 3.83 -4.49
C PHE A 51 -8.08 2.35 -4.31
N SER A 52 -8.59 1.68 -5.34
CA SER A 52 -8.83 0.25 -5.30
C SER A 52 -8.04 -0.47 -6.39
N PRO A 53 -7.23 -1.50 -6.07
CA PRO A 53 -6.57 -2.33 -7.06
C PRO A 53 -7.54 -3.07 -8.00
N SER A 54 -8.80 -3.26 -7.60
CA SER A 54 -9.82 -3.86 -8.47
C SER A 54 -10.38 -2.90 -9.52
N ASN A 55 -10.08 -1.60 -9.44
CA ASN A 55 -10.45 -0.62 -10.46
C ASN A 55 -9.44 -0.66 -11.62
N MET A 56 -9.52 -1.72 -12.43
CA MET A 56 -8.71 -1.87 -13.65
C MET A 56 -9.52 -1.49 -14.90
N VAL A 57 -8.82 -1.10 -15.95
CA VAL A 57 -9.39 -0.79 -17.27
C VAL A 57 -9.10 -1.94 -18.25
N PRO A 58 -9.92 -2.14 -19.30
CA PRO A 58 -9.65 -3.15 -20.31
C PRO A 58 -8.20 -3.09 -20.84
N GLY A 59 -7.53 -4.24 -20.85
CA GLY A 59 -6.10 -4.35 -21.20
C GLY A 59 -5.15 -4.44 -19.99
N ILE A 60 -5.64 -4.21 -18.77
CA ILE A 60 -4.90 -4.42 -17.52
C ILE A 60 -5.69 -5.38 -16.64
N GLU A 61 -5.06 -6.47 -16.21
CA GLU A 61 -5.69 -7.55 -15.45
C GLU A 61 -4.80 -7.98 -14.27
N PRO A 62 -5.37 -8.54 -13.19
CA PRO A 62 -4.57 -8.98 -12.05
C PRO A 62 -3.80 -10.26 -12.35
N SER A 63 -2.61 -10.37 -11.75
CA SER A 63 -1.83 -11.62 -11.71
C SER A 63 -2.34 -12.54 -10.57
N PRO A 64 -1.92 -13.82 -10.52
CA PRO A 64 -2.25 -14.73 -9.42
C PRO A 64 -1.43 -14.49 -8.13
N ASP A 65 -0.77 -13.34 -7.98
CA ASP A 65 -0.11 -12.95 -6.73
C ASP A 65 -1.12 -12.98 -5.58
N LYS A 66 -0.87 -13.80 -4.56
CA LYS A 66 -1.76 -14.02 -3.42
C LYS A 66 -2.08 -12.71 -2.68
N MET A 67 -1.12 -11.80 -2.58
CA MET A 67 -1.31 -10.49 -1.94
C MET A 67 -2.17 -9.59 -2.80
N LEU A 68 -1.94 -9.53 -4.11
CA LEU A 68 -2.80 -8.78 -5.03
C LEU A 68 -4.24 -9.30 -4.97
N GLN A 69 -4.44 -10.62 -5.03
CA GLN A 69 -5.76 -11.25 -5.00
C GLN A 69 -6.57 -10.85 -3.75
N GLY A 70 -5.94 -10.81 -2.57
CA GLY A 70 -6.60 -10.30 -1.36
C GLY A 70 -6.98 -8.82 -1.46
N ARG A 71 -6.14 -7.99 -2.10
CA ARG A 71 -6.36 -6.55 -2.25
C ARG A 71 -7.46 -6.20 -3.26
N LEU A 72 -7.79 -7.09 -4.19
CA LEU A 72 -8.93 -6.89 -5.11
C LEU A 72 -10.26 -6.79 -4.33
N PHE A 73 -10.35 -7.48 -3.20
CA PHE A 73 -11.51 -7.47 -2.32
C PHE A 73 -11.41 -6.43 -1.19
N SER A 74 -10.26 -6.34 -0.53
CA SER A 74 -10.17 -5.62 0.76
C SER A 74 -10.37 -4.10 0.64
N TYR A 75 -9.89 -3.47 -0.43
CA TYR A 75 -10.02 -2.02 -0.62
C TYR A 75 -11.46 -1.56 -0.80
N PRO A 76 -12.25 -2.11 -1.76
CA PRO A 76 -13.64 -1.68 -1.90
C PRO A 76 -14.48 -2.01 -0.67
N ASP A 77 -14.15 -3.08 0.08
CA ASP A 77 -14.78 -3.38 1.37
C ASP A 77 -14.48 -2.30 2.41
N ALA A 78 -13.20 -2.00 2.65
CA ALA A 78 -12.78 -0.96 3.58
C ALA A 78 -13.34 0.43 3.24
N HIS A 79 -13.46 0.77 1.94
CA HIS A 79 -14.02 2.04 1.51
C HIS A 79 -15.53 2.15 1.79
N ARG A 80 -16.29 1.07 1.62
CA ARG A 80 -17.72 1.06 1.95
C ARG A 80 -17.93 1.34 3.44
N TYR A 81 -17.06 0.82 4.29
CA TYR A 81 -17.08 1.12 5.72
C TYR A 81 -16.64 2.56 6.03
N ARG A 82 -15.45 2.96 5.53
CA ARG A 82 -14.82 4.25 5.86
C ARG A 82 -15.56 5.46 5.30
N LEU A 83 -16.08 5.37 4.07
CA LEU A 83 -16.65 6.49 3.31
C LEU A 83 -18.14 6.28 2.97
N GLY A 84 -18.69 5.09 3.21
CA GLY A 84 -20.05 4.72 2.88
C GLY A 84 -20.19 3.99 1.54
N THR A 85 -21.30 3.29 1.34
CA THR A 85 -21.59 2.47 0.14
C THR A 85 -21.46 3.26 -1.16
N ASN A 86 -21.84 4.54 -1.14
CA ASN A 86 -21.83 5.43 -2.30
C ASN A 86 -20.55 6.28 -2.42
N TYR A 87 -19.41 5.87 -1.84
CA TYR A 87 -18.15 6.64 -1.87
C TYR A 87 -17.67 7.01 -3.29
N ASN A 88 -18.04 6.23 -4.31
CA ASN A 88 -17.75 6.53 -5.72
C ASN A 88 -18.52 7.76 -6.25
N GLN A 89 -19.49 8.30 -5.50
CA GLN A 89 -20.19 9.54 -5.83
C GLN A 89 -19.45 10.77 -5.28
N ILE A 90 -18.48 10.61 -4.38
CA ILE A 90 -17.63 11.70 -3.89
C ILE A 90 -16.82 12.26 -5.07
N PRO A 91 -16.74 13.58 -5.27
CA PRO A 91 -16.18 14.18 -6.49
C PRO A 91 -14.79 13.66 -6.90
N VAL A 92 -13.88 13.44 -5.93
CA VAL A 92 -12.52 12.98 -6.22
C VAL A 92 -12.43 11.51 -6.63
N ASN A 93 -13.42 10.69 -6.26
CA ASN A 93 -13.48 9.26 -6.58
C ASN A 93 -14.35 8.97 -7.81
N ARG A 94 -15.13 9.97 -8.25
CA ARG A 94 -16.10 9.79 -9.32
C ARG A 94 -15.38 9.55 -10.65
N PRO A 95 -15.71 8.47 -11.39
CA PRO A 95 -15.15 8.25 -12.70
C PRO A 95 -15.58 9.38 -13.65
N LEU A 96 -14.68 9.77 -14.56
CA LEU A 96 -14.97 10.82 -15.55
C LEU A 96 -16.13 10.44 -16.47
N GLN A 97 -16.27 9.15 -16.78
CA GLN A 97 -17.43 8.59 -17.44
C GLN A 97 -18.29 7.87 -16.40
N VAL A 98 -19.49 8.38 -16.15
CA VAL A 98 -20.41 7.81 -15.15
C VAL A 98 -20.92 6.45 -15.66
N PRO A 99 -20.65 5.34 -14.95
CA PRO A 99 -21.04 4.02 -15.41
C PRO A 99 -22.56 3.85 -15.37
N GLN A 100 -23.09 3.22 -16.41
CA GLN A 100 -24.49 2.81 -16.46
C GLN A 100 -24.59 1.40 -15.88
N THR A 101 -25.18 1.26 -14.70
CA THR A 101 -25.21 0.00 -13.94
C THR A 101 -26.63 -0.36 -13.47
N TYR A 102 -26.75 -1.50 -12.79
CA TYR A 102 -27.99 -1.90 -12.11
C TYR A 102 -27.96 -1.66 -10.60
N GLN A 103 -26.92 -0.99 -10.08
CA GLN A 103 -26.84 -0.62 -8.67
C GLN A 103 -27.79 0.56 -8.38
N ARG A 104 -28.45 0.55 -7.22
CA ARG A 104 -29.39 1.57 -6.76
C ARG A 104 -29.25 1.82 -5.27
N ASP A 105 -29.80 2.95 -4.83
CA ASP A 105 -30.02 3.35 -3.45
C ASP A 105 -28.71 3.46 -2.62
N GLY A 106 -28.77 3.08 -1.34
CA GLY A 106 -27.67 3.21 -0.39
C GLY A 106 -27.59 4.58 0.27
N PHE A 107 -26.97 4.62 1.46
CA PHE A 107 -26.78 5.85 2.21
C PHE A 107 -26.05 6.91 1.37
N MET A 108 -26.52 8.15 1.44
CA MET A 108 -25.98 9.30 0.69
C MET A 108 -25.93 9.10 -0.84
N ALA A 109 -27.00 8.53 -1.43
CA ALA A 109 -27.21 8.57 -2.87
C ALA A 109 -27.56 10.01 -3.31
N ILE A 110 -26.68 10.66 -4.08
CA ILE A 110 -26.76 12.09 -4.43
C ILE A 110 -26.76 12.36 -5.93
N ASN A 111 -26.63 11.33 -6.77
CA ASN A 111 -26.47 11.45 -8.22
C ASN A 111 -27.76 11.17 -9.02
N GLY A 112 -28.93 11.25 -8.39
CA GLY A 112 -30.23 10.95 -9.01
C GLY A 112 -30.53 9.45 -9.14
N ASN A 113 -29.65 8.56 -8.69
CA ASN A 113 -29.92 7.11 -8.55
C ASN A 113 -30.40 6.42 -9.85
N MET A 114 -29.92 6.90 -11.00
CA MET A 114 -30.34 6.45 -12.34
C MET A 114 -31.85 6.59 -12.63
N ASN A 115 -32.55 7.48 -11.92
CA ASN A 115 -33.95 7.85 -12.12
C ASN A 115 -34.88 6.63 -12.28
N ASP A 116 -35.69 6.60 -13.33
CA ASP A 116 -36.69 5.58 -13.67
C ASP A 116 -36.16 4.44 -14.57
N THR A 117 -34.83 4.37 -14.76
CA THR A 117 -34.23 3.32 -15.62
C THR A 117 -34.40 1.92 -15.00
N PRO A 118 -34.58 0.86 -15.82
CA PRO A 118 -34.71 -0.52 -15.33
C PRO A 118 -33.58 -0.92 -14.38
N ASN A 119 -33.93 -1.51 -13.23
CA ASN A 119 -33.01 -1.89 -12.16
C ASN A 119 -32.72 -3.41 -12.10
N TYR A 120 -33.06 -4.15 -13.15
CA TYR A 120 -32.82 -5.60 -13.26
C TYR A 120 -32.22 -5.98 -14.61
N PHE A 121 -31.42 -7.06 -14.62
CA PHE A 121 -30.79 -7.61 -15.83
C PHE A 121 -30.93 -9.15 -15.87
N PRO A 122 -31.24 -9.76 -17.02
CA PRO A 122 -31.58 -9.12 -18.30
C PRO A 122 -32.97 -8.44 -18.26
N ASN A 123 -33.22 -7.48 -19.16
CA ASN A 123 -34.52 -6.81 -19.28
C ASN A 123 -34.88 -6.47 -20.74
N SER A 124 -36.18 -6.23 -20.98
CA SER A 124 -36.72 -5.83 -22.29
C SER A 124 -37.05 -4.32 -22.36
N LYS A 125 -36.42 -3.50 -21.52
CA LYS A 125 -36.76 -2.09 -21.30
C LYS A 125 -35.59 -1.15 -21.56
N ASN A 126 -34.67 -1.54 -22.46
CA ASN A 126 -33.48 -0.76 -22.84
C ASN A 126 -32.58 -0.36 -21.65
N GLY A 127 -32.48 -1.22 -20.63
CA GLY A 127 -31.46 -1.04 -19.59
C GLY A 127 -30.03 -1.23 -20.13
N PRO A 128 -28.99 -0.87 -19.35
CA PRO A 128 -27.60 -0.99 -19.76
C PRO A 128 -27.22 -2.40 -20.26
N PRO A 129 -26.66 -2.56 -21.47
CA PRO A 129 -26.32 -3.88 -22.02
C PRO A 129 -24.99 -4.42 -21.46
N GLU A 130 -24.80 -5.75 -21.50
CA GLU A 130 -23.48 -6.36 -21.32
C GLU A 130 -22.63 -6.13 -22.58
N ASN A 131 -21.35 -5.78 -22.38
CA ASN A 131 -20.36 -5.76 -23.47
C ASN A 131 -19.37 -6.92 -23.31
N THR A 132 -19.57 -7.98 -24.09
CA THR A 132 -18.76 -9.21 -24.00
C THR A 132 -17.34 -9.06 -24.56
N THR A 133 -17.05 -8.01 -25.34
CA THR A 133 -15.70 -7.78 -25.89
C THR A 133 -14.70 -7.31 -24.84
N LEU A 134 -15.18 -6.90 -23.66
CA LEU A 134 -14.37 -6.41 -22.54
C LEU A 134 -14.14 -7.47 -21.45
N ARG A 135 -14.48 -8.73 -21.71
CA ARG A 135 -14.27 -9.82 -20.75
C ARG A 135 -12.78 -10.03 -20.51
N TYR A 136 -12.44 -10.33 -19.26
CA TYR A 136 -11.08 -10.72 -18.89
C TYR A 136 -10.61 -11.94 -19.68
N ARG A 137 -9.30 -12.03 -19.86
CA ARG A 137 -8.67 -13.22 -20.43
C ARG A 137 -9.00 -14.42 -19.55
N ALA A 138 -9.52 -15.48 -20.17
CA ALA A 138 -9.71 -16.75 -19.48
C ALA A 138 -8.33 -17.36 -19.12
N TYR A 139 -8.04 -17.45 -17.83
CA TYR A 139 -6.89 -18.22 -17.35
C TYR A 139 -7.18 -19.72 -17.49
N GLN A 140 -6.29 -20.42 -18.20
CA GLN A 140 -6.30 -21.87 -18.28
C GLN A 140 -5.14 -22.40 -17.43
N GLY A 141 -5.45 -22.89 -16.23
CA GLY A 141 -4.48 -23.52 -15.35
C GLY A 141 -4.60 -25.04 -15.39
N ASN A 142 -3.48 -25.75 -15.25
CA ASN A 142 -3.45 -27.21 -15.14
C ASN A 142 -3.60 -27.69 -13.69
N HIS A 143 -4.44 -27.03 -12.90
CA HIS A 143 -4.60 -27.33 -11.47
C HIS A 143 -5.72 -28.35 -11.28
N SER A 144 -5.40 -29.51 -10.70
CA SER A 144 -6.38 -30.56 -10.39
C SER A 144 -6.95 -30.47 -8.96
N MET A 145 -6.35 -29.65 -8.09
CA MET A 145 -6.71 -29.57 -6.67
C MET A 145 -6.72 -28.13 -6.14
N VAL A 146 -7.84 -27.75 -5.52
CA VAL A 146 -7.99 -26.50 -4.78
C VAL A 146 -7.58 -26.73 -3.33
N ASN A 147 -6.52 -26.06 -2.87
CA ASN A 147 -5.99 -26.21 -1.51
C ASN A 147 -5.28 -24.92 -1.03
N LYS A 148 -4.96 -24.84 0.26
CA LYS A 148 -4.12 -23.79 0.88
C LYS A 148 -2.65 -24.17 0.78
N TYR A 149 -2.01 -23.78 -0.32
CA TYR A 149 -0.58 -24.04 -0.53
C TYR A 149 0.28 -23.10 0.33
N SER A 150 1.12 -23.69 1.19
CA SER A 150 2.14 -22.96 1.94
C SER A 150 3.20 -22.38 0.99
N THR A 151 3.73 -21.22 1.34
CA THR A 151 4.87 -20.55 0.66
C THR A 151 5.99 -20.27 1.66
N HIS A 152 6.01 -21.00 2.78
CA HIS A 152 6.99 -20.74 3.85
C HIS A 152 8.42 -21.15 3.48
N ASP A 153 8.55 -22.17 2.63
CA ASP A 153 9.83 -22.70 2.14
C ASP A 153 10.30 -22.01 0.86
N ASP A 154 9.57 -21.00 0.38
CA ASP A 154 10.04 -20.19 -0.75
C ASP A 154 11.36 -19.49 -0.35
N ASP A 155 12.21 -19.18 -1.33
CA ASP A 155 13.51 -18.58 -1.06
C ASP A 155 13.37 -17.21 -0.38
N ASN A 156 13.78 -17.11 0.88
CA ASN A 156 13.66 -15.89 1.68
C ASN A 156 14.93 -15.03 1.72
N TYR A 157 16.05 -15.52 1.18
CA TYR A 157 17.37 -15.00 1.52
C TYR A 157 18.19 -14.54 0.31
N SER A 158 18.08 -15.21 -0.85
CA SER A 158 19.02 -14.99 -1.95
C SER A 158 19.00 -13.56 -2.50
N GLN A 159 17.82 -13.00 -2.78
CA GLN A 159 17.71 -11.64 -3.33
C GLN A 159 18.10 -10.56 -2.30
N VAL A 160 17.87 -10.81 -1.01
CA VAL A 160 18.27 -9.90 0.06
C VAL A 160 19.80 -9.90 0.22
N GLY A 161 20.42 -11.08 0.17
CA GLY A 161 21.87 -11.21 0.13
C GLY A 161 22.48 -10.54 -1.11
N GLU A 162 21.86 -10.69 -2.28
CA GLU A 162 22.28 -9.99 -3.50
C GLU A 162 22.20 -8.47 -3.37
N PHE A 163 21.09 -7.95 -2.83
CA PHE A 163 20.94 -6.53 -2.54
C PHE A 163 22.06 -6.02 -1.63
N TYR A 164 22.32 -6.70 -0.52
CA TYR A 164 23.36 -6.33 0.44
C TYR A 164 24.78 -6.32 -0.17
N ARG A 165 25.11 -7.33 -0.98
CA ARG A 165 26.44 -7.49 -1.58
C ARG A 165 26.68 -6.61 -2.80
N LYS A 166 25.70 -6.53 -3.71
CA LYS A 166 25.90 -5.98 -5.06
C LYS A 166 25.30 -4.60 -5.27
N ILE A 167 24.29 -4.23 -4.48
CA ILE A 167 23.56 -2.96 -4.67
C ILE A 167 24.03 -1.90 -3.68
N LEU A 168 24.29 -2.29 -2.43
CA LEU A 168 24.79 -1.37 -1.42
C LEU A 168 26.30 -1.15 -1.55
N ASP A 169 26.74 0.07 -1.30
CA ASP A 169 28.14 0.38 -1.00
C ASP A 169 28.43 0.21 0.51
N ASP A 170 29.68 0.40 0.92
CA ASP A 170 30.10 0.21 2.32
C ASP A 170 29.39 1.16 3.29
N ALA A 171 29.22 2.43 2.89
CA ALA A 171 28.54 3.42 3.72
C ALA A 171 27.06 3.07 3.91
N ALA A 172 26.38 2.63 2.84
CA ALA A 172 24.99 2.21 2.90
C ALA A 172 24.81 0.92 3.72
N ARG A 173 25.75 -0.04 3.62
CA ARG A 173 25.77 -1.24 4.49
C ARG A 173 25.93 -0.86 5.96
N GLU A 174 26.78 0.11 6.25
CA GLU A 174 27.01 0.62 7.60
C GLU A 174 25.72 1.25 8.16
N HIS A 175 25.11 2.19 7.45
CA HIS A 175 23.85 2.82 7.87
C HIS A 175 22.70 1.82 8.02
N LEU A 176 22.58 0.85 7.10
CA LEU A 176 21.56 -0.20 7.18
C LEU A 176 21.69 -0.98 8.50
N THR A 177 22.91 -1.41 8.83
CA THR A 177 23.17 -2.18 10.03
C THR A 177 23.03 -1.34 11.30
N ASP A 178 23.34 -0.04 11.28
CA ASP A 178 23.07 0.89 12.39
C ASP A 178 21.58 1.01 12.67
N ASN A 179 20.79 1.27 11.62
CA ASN A 179 19.35 1.45 11.74
C ASN A 179 18.67 0.18 12.30
N ILE A 180 19.09 -0.99 11.81
CA ILE A 180 18.58 -2.28 12.31
C ILE A 180 18.96 -2.45 13.77
N ALA A 181 20.22 -2.25 14.14
CA ALA A 181 20.68 -2.46 15.51
C ALA A 181 20.02 -1.49 16.50
N ALA A 182 19.86 -0.22 16.14
CA ALA A 182 19.20 0.80 16.95
C ALA A 182 17.75 0.44 17.30
N SER A 183 17.03 -0.20 16.38
CA SER A 183 15.70 -0.74 16.64
C SER A 183 15.76 -2.06 17.42
N LEU A 184 16.58 -3.00 16.95
CA LEU A 184 16.61 -4.39 17.40
C LEU A 184 17.12 -4.56 18.84
N VAL A 185 18.01 -3.68 19.31
CA VAL A 185 18.54 -3.71 20.69
C VAL A 185 17.44 -3.59 21.77
N ASN A 186 16.26 -3.08 21.41
CA ASN A 186 15.12 -2.98 22.33
C ASN A 186 14.28 -4.27 22.41
N ALA A 187 14.51 -5.24 21.52
CA ALA A 187 13.79 -6.50 21.53
C ALA A 187 14.38 -7.47 22.56
N SER A 188 13.63 -8.53 22.89
CA SER A 188 14.15 -9.60 23.76
C SER A 188 15.27 -10.38 23.08
N GLN A 189 16.21 -10.92 23.86
CA GLN A 189 17.35 -11.69 23.33
C GLN A 189 16.94 -12.82 22.36
N PRO A 190 15.87 -13.61 22.60
CA PRO A 190 15.43 -14.61 21.62
C PRO A 190 14.98 -14.03 20.28
N VAL A 191 14.40 -12.82 20.28
CA VAL A 191 14.02 -12.12 19.04
C VAL A 191 15.26 -11.62 18.32
N GLN A 192 16.21 -11.02 19.05
CA GLN A 192 17.48 -10.57 18.47
C GLN A 192 18.22 -11.73 17.78
N ALA A 193 18.37 -12.86 18.48
CA ALA A 193 19.04 -14.05 17.94
C ALA A 193 18.38 -14.57 16.65
N ARG A 194 17.04 -14.64 16.60
CA ARG A 194 16.32 -15.08 15.39
C ARG A 194 16.47 -14.09 14.24
N ALA A 195 16.38 -12.79 14.50
CA ALA A 195 16.55 -11.78 13.47
C ALA A 195 17.97 -11.83 12.88
N ILE A 196 18.98 -11.95 13.73
CA ILE A 196 20.39 -12.04 13.33
C ILE A 196 20.66 -13.34 12.55
N ALA A 197 20.04 -14.46 12.94
CA ALA A 197 20.10 -15.68 12.15
C ALA A 197 19.56 -15.46 10.73
N ASN A 198 18.40 -14.83 10.57
CA ASN A 198 17.84 -14.52 9.24
C ASN A 198 18.79 -13.63 8.41
N PHE A 199 19.42 -12.61 9.02
CA PHE A 199 20.40 -11.78 8.31
C PHE A 199 21.66 -12.56 7.93
N THR A 200 22.06 -13.54 8.75
CA THR A 200 23.20 -14.43 8.47
C THR A 200 22.92 -15.35 7.29
N GLU A 201 21.69 -15.87 7.16
CA GLU A 201 21.26 -16.66 6.00
C GLU A 201 21.29 -15.85 4.69
N CYS A 202 20.99 -14.55 4.74
CA CYS A 202 21.16 -13.65 3.59
C CYS A 202 22.65 -13.46 3.23
N ASP A 203 23.47 -13.17 4.24
CA ASP A 203 24.92 -12.99 4.11
C ASP A 203 25.62 -13.06 5.50
N PRO A 204 26.68 -13.87 5.68
CA PRO A 204 27.37 -13.98 6.96
C PRO A 204 27.99 -12.67 7.48
N HIS A 205 28.45 -11.79 6.60
CA HIS A 205 28.95 -10.47 6.98
C HIS A 205 27.80 -9.58 7.49
N TYR A 206 26.64 -9.65 6.84
CA TYR A 206 25.47 -8.87 7.25
C TYR A 206 25.01 -9.23 8.67
N GLY A 207 24.79 -10.52 8.94
CA GLY A 207 24.39 -10.99 10.27
C GLY A 207 25.40 -10.61 11.36
N ARG A 208 26.70 -10.84 11.11
CA ARG A 208 27.77 -10.47 12.05
C ARG A 208 27.75 -8.98 12.37
N ARG A 209 27.60 -8.14 11.35
CA ARG A 209 27.68 -6.69 11.54
C ARG A 209 26.49 -6.14 12.33
N VAL A 210 25.30 -6.71 12.14
CA VAL A 210 24.13 -6.39 12.99
C VAL A 210 24.38 -6.83 14.43
N GLN A 211 24.89 -8.04 14.66
CA GLN A 211 25.20 -8.56 16.00
C GLN A 211 26.16 -7.65 16.77
N GLU A 212 27.31 -7.31 16.18
CA GLU A 212 28.32 -6.45 16.81
C GLU A 212 27.73 -5.10 17.25
N LYS A 213 26.86 -4.50 16.44
CA LYS A 213 26.22 -3.21 16.75
C LYS A 213 25.18 -3.32 17.85
N VAL A 214 24.38 -4.40 17.84
CA VAL A 214 23.41 -4.67 18.90
C VAL A 214 24.15 -4.86 20.23
N ASP A 215 25.24 -5.61 20.25
CA ASP A 215 26.04 -5.85 21.46
C ASP A 215 26.69 -4.57 22.00
N ALA A 216 27.20 -3.73 21.11
CA ALA A 216 27.76 -2.42 21.47
C ALA A 216 26.70 -1.51 22.11
N LEU A 217 25.51 -1.43 21.51
CA LEU A 217 24.40 -0.61 22.03
C LEU A 217 23.83 -1.17 23.35
N ALA A 218 23.73 -2.49 23.49
CA ALA A 218 23.30 -3.13 24.74
C ALA A 218 24.28 -2.82 25.87
N SER A 219 25.58 -2.89 25.59
CA SER A 219 26.64 -2.56 26.56
C SER A 219 26.56 -1.10 26.99
N GLN A 220 26.31 -0.16 26.07
CA GLN A 220 26.14 1.26 26.40
C GLN A 220 24.91 1.51 27.29
N LYS A 221 23.79 0.81 27.05
CA LYS A 221 22.60 0.89 27.90
C LYS A 221 22.85 0.41 29.34
N HIS A 222 23.63 -0.66 29.50
CA HIS A 222 23.97 -1.17 30.82
C HIS A 222 24.85 -0.21 31.64
N HIS A 223 25.61 0.66 30.97
CA HIS A 223 26.46 1.68 31.62
C HIS A 223 25.76 3.03 31.83
N ALA A 224 24.61 3.25 31.20
CA ALA A 224 23.81 4.46 31.40
C ALA A 224 23.00 4.35 32.71
N THR A 225 23.43 5.07 33.74
CA THR A 225 22.58 5.34 34.91
C THR A 225 21.31 6.04 34.41
N PRO A 226 20.09 5.63 34.82
CA PRO A 226 18.90 6.35 34.41
C PRO A 226 18.99 7.78 34.94
N ASP A 227 18.94 8.77 34.05
CA ASP A 227 18.72 10.14 34.48
C ASP A 227 17.40 10.19 35.26
N PRO A 228 17.35 10.90 36.40
CA PRO A 228 16.10 11.12 37.10
C PRO A 228 15.09 11.73 36.12
N LEU A 229 13.88 11.17 36.09
CA LEU A 229 12.80 11.67 35.23
C LEU A 229 12.72 13.20 35.40
N PRO A 230 12.77 13.98 34.30
CA PRO A 230 12.60 15.41 34.38
C PRO A 230 11.25 15.70 35.05
N ALA A 231 11.21 16.74 35.89
CA ALA A 231 9.97 17.17 36.52
C ALA A 231 8.88 17.30 35.44
N PRO A 232 7.64 16.83 35.71
CA PRO A 232 6.56 16.92 34.73
C PRO A 232 6.44 18.36 34.24
N ALA A 233 6.31 18.52 32.92
CA ALA A 233 6.11 19.83 32.32
C ALA A 233 4.93 20.53 33.02
N SER A 234 5.11 21.80 33.37
CA SER A 234 4.01 22.61 33.89
C SER A 234 2.86 22.55 32.89
N LEU A 235 1.65 22.23 33.36
CA LEU A 235 0.45 22.27 32.52
C LEU A 235 0.41 23.60 31.78
N ASN A 236 0.04 23.55 30.49
CA ASN A 236 -0.24 24.78 29.75
C ASN A 236 -1.24 25.60 30.56
N PRO A 237 -1.01 26.92 30.71
CA PRO A 237 -2.00 27.77 31.36
C PRO A 237 -3.35 27.58 30.65
N PRO A 238 -4.48 27.71 31.36
CA PRO A 238 -5.79 27.71 30.74
C PRO A 238 -5.78 28.63 29.53
N ARG A 239 -6.28 28.17 28.37
CA ARG A 239 -6.41 29.06 27.20
C ARG A 239 -7.22 30.27 27.65
N GLU A 240 -6.70 31.46 27.39
CA GLU A 240 -7.49 32.66 27.59
C GLU A 240 -8.78 32.54 26.78
N PRO A 241 -9.93 33.00 27.32
CA PRO A 241 -11.17 33.03 26.57
C PRO A 241 -10.95 33.76 25.26
N TYR A 242 -11.38 33.15 24.16
CA TYR A 242 -11.37 33.80 22.85
C TYR A 242 -12.13 35.13 22.96
N THR A 243 -11.41 36.23 22.75
CA THR A 243 -12.01 37.56 22.66
C THR A 243 -12.19 37.85 21.17
N PRO A 244 -13.44 37.93 20.66
CA PRO A 244 -13.67 38.26 19.27
C PRO A 244 -13.07 39.63 18.96
N ALA A 245 -12.22 39.70 17.93
CA ALA A 245 -11.82 40.99 17.39
C ALA A 245 -13.09 41.67 16.82
N PRO A 246 -13.29 42.98 17.06
CA PRO A 246 -14.36 43.71 16.39
C PRO A 246 -14.14 43.61 14.87
N PRO A 247 -15.22 43.51 14.07
CA PRO A 247 -15.09 43.46 12.62
C PRO A 247 -14.30 44.67 12.13
N SER A 248 -13.26 44.44 11.32
CA SER A 248 -12.56 45.52 10.64
C SER A 248 -13.49 46.10 9.57
N ASP A 249 -13.60 47.42 9.51
CA ASP A 249 -14.44 48.15 8.54
C ASP A 249 -14.05 47.93 7.05
N ASP A 250 -13.00 47.16 6.76
CA ASP A 250 -12.40 47.01 5.43
C ASP A 250 -12.74 45.70 4.69
N VAL A 251 -13.94 45.15 4.85
CA VAL A 251 -14.39 44.04 3.96
C VAL A 251 -15.84 44.22 3.51
N ALA A 252 -16.08 45.21 2.67
CA ALA A 252 -17.17 45.13 1.71
C ALA A 252 -16.69 44.32 0.49
N PRO A 253 -17.29 43.18 0.14
CA PRO A 253 -16.98 42.50 -1.11
C PRO A 253 -17.45 43.34 -2.30
N PRO A 254 -16.67 43.48 -3.39
CA PRO A 254 -17.17 44.08 -4.61
C PRO A 254 -18.26 43.19 -5.23
N LEU A 255 -19.32 43.87 -5.71
CA LEU A 255 -20.49 43.30 -6.40
C LEU A 255 -20.12 42.49 -7.65
#